data_AF-A0A813YKZ4-F1
#
_entry.id   AF-A0A813YKZ4-F1
#
_cell.length_a   1.000
_cell.length_b   1.000
_cell.length_c   1.000
_cell.angle_alpha   90.00
_cell.angle_beta   90.00
_cell.angle_gamma   90.00
#
_symmetry.space_group_name_H-M   'P 1'
#
loop_
_entity.id
_entity.type
_entity.pdbx_description
1 polymer ?
#
loop_
_entity_poly.entity_id
_entity_poly.type
_entity_poly.pdbx_seq_one_letter_code
_entity_poly.pdbx_strand_id
1 'polypeptide(L)'
;MAQQSLAEQLQNIKLKPSKDKTKDFSDPKLAGFTTTSEIETYQNNALKANIEEWQTILQNETFPTSYCPISYEDATYFLEIYDVYFKNLQPEHIWERLLNWRQNFTDKSSNKLDWLNGICLRLDNSVNEFKQSFTNGLFVKTSSRSAKDAPVYQKKFMDSYKQELSKYSVEEQKIENNQIICLLTAAFNGLKVNNVDDILNQFVCSERIYQDMLLATEAYDRRKSVDVNLEFRENFVLRPFIQIDVDMEYRGFVYDYKLTALSQYNYLLYSKRLNENKEKIEKFILQYYITRVKPKLESNNYLKHFIIDFALCEKKNIDKNIENGE
;
A
#
# COMPACT_ATOMS: atom_id res chain seq x y z
N MET A 1 -54.16 -9.24 -5.66
CA MET A 1 -53.11 -9.55 -6.66
C MET A 1 -51.79 -9.60 -5.92
N ALA A 2 -51.09 -10.73 -5.94
CA ALA A 2 -49.81 -10.84 -5.26
C ALA A 2 -48.75 -10.02 -6.00
N GLN A 3 -48.03 -9.15 -5.28
CA GLN A 3 -46.91 -8.40 -5.83
C GLN A 3 -45.76 -9.36 -6.11
N GLN A 4 -45.32 -9.42 -7.37
CA GLN A 4 -44.13 -10.17 -7.76
C GLN A 4 -42.90 -9.60 -7.08
N SER A 5 -42.00 -10.49 -6.64
CA SER A 5 -40.71 -10.14 -6.07
C SER A 5 -39.83 -9.40 -7.10
N LEU A 6 -38.88 -8.58 -6.62
CA LEU A 6 -37.92 -7.89 -7.48
C LEU A 6 -37.13 -8.86 -8.38
N ALA A 7 -36.84 -10.06 -7.88
CA ALA A 7 -36.16 -11.11 -8.65
C ALA A 7 -37.01 -11.58 -9.85
N GLU A 8 -38.31 -11.79 -9.66
CA GLU A 8 -39.26 -12.17 -10.73
C GLU A 8 -39.47 -11.03 -11.74
N GLN A 9 -39.40 -9.78 -11.28
CA GLN A 9 -39.45 -8.60 -12.15
C GLN A 9 -38.19 -8.52 -13.04
N LEU A 10 -37.01 -8.80 -12.47
CA LEU A 10 -35.74 -8.75 -13.20
C LEU A 10 -35.58 -9.89 -14.23
N GLN A 11 -36.13 -11.09 -13.96
CA GLN A 11 -36.09 -12.22 -14.90
C GLN A 11 -36.83 -11.94 -16.22
N ASN A 12 -37.82 -11.05 -16.20
CA ASN A 12 -38.63 -10.73 -17.39
C ASN A 12 -38.10 -9.52 -18.19
N ILE A 13 -37.05 -8.85 -17.71
CA ILE A 13 -36.45 -7.71 -18.42
C ILE A 13 -35.48 -8.23 -19.47
N LYS A 14 -35.94 -8.30 -20.73
CA LYS A 14 -35.06 -8.45 -21.89
C LYS A 14 -34.32 -7.13 -22.12
N LEU A 15 -33.07 -7.05 -21.68
CA LEU A 15 -32.20 -5.92 -21.99
C LEU A 15 -32.07 -5.82 -23.52
N LYS A 16 -32.43 -4.67 -24.09
CA LYS A 16 -32.18 -4.39 -25.50
C LYS A 16 -30.67 -4.37 -25.70
N PRO A 17 -30.11 -5.19 -26.62
CA PRO A 17 -28.70 -5.09 -26.94
C PRO A 17 -28.41 -3.68 -27.45
N SER A 18 -27.43 -3.02 -26.84
CA SER A 18 -26.91 -1.75 -27.33
C SER A 18 -26.50 -1.92 -28.80
N LYS A 19 -26.94 -1.00 -29.68
CA LYS A 19 -26.49 -0.95 -31.07
C LYS A 19 -25.00 -0.59 -31.18
N ASP A 20 -24.48 0.07 -30.16
CA ASP A 20 -23.07 0.32 -30.02
C ASP A 20 -22.43 -0.91 -29.38
N LYS A 21 -21.52 -1.55 -30.12
CA LYS A 21 -20.58 -2.51 -29.54
C LYS A 21 -19.67 -1.72 -28.60
N THR A 22 -20.13 -1.45 -27.39
CA THR A 22 -19.29 -1.01 -26.29
C THR A 22 -18.30 -2.14 -26.06
N LYS A 23 -17.08 -1.95 -26.55
CA LYS A 23 -15.98 -2.87 -26.29
C LYS A 23 -15.66 -2.73 -24.81
N ASP A 24 -16.02 -3.75 -24.04
CA ASP A 24 -15.69 -3.81 -22.62
C ASP A 24 -14.18 -4.01 -22.50
N PHE A 25 -13.49 -3.00 -21.95
CA PHE A 25 -12.07 -3.07 -21.62
C PHE A 25 -11.84 -3.35 -20.13
N SER A 26 -12.92 -3.49 -19.35
CA SER A 26 -12.87 -3.80 -17.92
C SER A 26 -12.78 -5.30 -17.64
N ASP A 27 -13.05 -6.14 -18.65
CA ASP A 27 -12.70 -7.55 -18.60
C ASP A 27 -11.20 -7.65 -18.29
N PRO A 28 -10.82 -8.27 -17.16
CA PRO A 28 -9.42 -8.52 -16.89
C PRO A 28 -8.87 -9.29 -18.08
N LYS A 29 -7.73 -8.88 -18.63
CA LYS A 29 -7.00 -9.70 -19.59
C LYS A 29 -6.59 -11.00 -18.87
N LEU A 30 -7.47 -12.00 -18.90
CA LEU A 30 -7.25 -13.32 -18.30
C LEU A 30 -6.19 -14.10 -19.07
N ALA A 31 -6.00 -13.76 -20.35
CA ALA A 31 -4.82 -14.13 -21.11
C ALA A 31 -3.72 -13.12 -20.78
N GLY A 32 -2.58 -13.62 -20.26
CA GLY A 32 -1.39 -12.81 -20.03
C GLY A 32 -1.00 -11.99 -21.27
N PHE A 33 -0.17 -10.97 -21.05
CA PHE A 33 0.31 -10.08 -22.11
C PHE A 33 0.73 -10.88 -23.36
N THR A 34 0.18 -10.50 -24.51
CA THR A 34 0.32 -11.29 -25.74
C THR A 34 1.67 -11.07 -26.42
N THR A 35 2.38 -10.00 -26.04
CA THR A 35 3.71 -9.67 -26.55
C THR A 35 4.60 -9.11 -25.45
N THR A 36 5.92 -9.25 -25.62
CA THR A 36 6.93 -8.62 -24.75
C THR A 36 6.76 -7.10 -24.68
N SER A 37 6.37 -6.46 -25.79
CA SER A 37 6.14 -5.01 -25.82
C SER A 37 4.95 -4.57 -24.95
N GLU A 38 3.88 -5.38 -24.87
CA GLU A 38 2.78 -5.12 -23.95
C GLU A 38 3.21 -5.25 -22.48
N ILE A 39 4.05 -6.24 -22.16
CA ILE A 39 4.64 -6.42 -20.82
C ILE A 39 5.48 -5.20 -20.45
N GLU A 40 6.38 -4.79 -21.36
CA GLU A 40 7.25 -3.64 -21.16
C GLU A 40 6.46 -2.35 -20.97
N THR A 41 5.42 -2.14 -21.80
CA THR A 41 4.55 -0.96 -21.67
C THR A 41 3.85 -0.93 -20.32
N TYR A 42 3.31 -2.08 -19.88
CA TYR A 42 2.65 -2.20 -18.59
C TYR A 42 3.62 -1.96 -17.44
N GLN A 43 4.79 -2.59 -17.45
CA GLN A 43 5.81 -2.45 -16.41
C GLN A 43 6.35 -1.02 -16.36
N ASN A 44 6.61 -0.39 -17.52
CA ASN A 44 7.04 1.00 -17.57
C ASN A 44 5.97 1.95 -17.02
N ASN A 45 4.68 1.67 -17.26
CA ASN A 45 3.60 2.46 -16.67
C ASN A 45 3.49 2.25 -15.15
N ALA A 46 3.72 1.01 -14.66
CA ALA A 46 3.77 0.73 -13.23
C ALA A 46 4.92 1.47 -12.54
N LEU A 47 6.12 1.48 -13.15
CA LEU A 47 7.28 2.22 -12.64
C LEU A 47 7.03 3.73 -12.60
N LYS A 48 6.28 4.29 -13.55
CA LYS A 48 5.88 5.71 -13.53
C LYS A 48 4.94 6.07 -12.37
N ALA A 49 4.36 5.08 -11.70
CA ALA A 49 3.53 5.26 -10.51
C ALA A 49 4.32 5.10 -9.20
N ASN A 50 5.62 4.78 -9.27
CA ASN A 50 6.49 4.74 -8.09
C ASN A 50 6.56 6.12 -7.42
N ILE A 51 6.73 6.13 -6.11
CA ILE A 51 6.63 7.35 -5.30
C ILE A 51 7.66 8.41 -5.70
N GLU A 52 8.83 8.02 -6.18
CA GLU A 52 9.90 8.90 -6.62
C GLU A 52 9.47 9.79 -7.79
N GLU A 53 8.52 9.33 -8.61
CA GLU A 53 8.04 10.03 -9.81
C GLU A 53 7.03 11.13 -9.49
N TRP A 54 6.26 10.99 -8.39
CA TRP A 54 5.20 11.94 -8.04
C TRP A 54 5.42 12.68 -6.71
N GLN A 55 6.29 12.19 -5.84
CA GLN A 55 6.49 12.79 -4.52
C GLN A 55 7.04 14.20 -4.62
N THR A 56 8.00 14.47 -5.52
CA THR A 56 8.57 15.82 -5.70
C THR A 56 7.53 16.80 -6.23
N ILE A 57 6.61 16.34 -7.08
CA ILE A 57 5.51 17.13 -7.62
C ILE A 57 4.48 17.45 -6.53
N LEU A 58 4.19 16.48 -5.66
CA LEU A 58 3.12 16.54 -4.65
C LEU A 58 3.64 16.65 -3.20
N GLN A 59 4.89 17.06 -2.99
CA GLN A 59 5.55 17.02 -1.68
C GLN A 59 4.77 17.78 -0.59
N ASN A 60 4.12 18.88 -0.97
CA ASN A 60 3.31 19.71 -0.06
C ASN A 60 1.85 19.23 0.09
N GLU A 61 1.46 18.19 -0.63
CA GLU A 61 0.10 17.63 -0.64
C GLU A 61 0.10 16.18 -0.14
N THR A 62 1.22 15.72 0.45
CA THR A 62 1.41 14.36 0.96
C THR A 62 2.26 14.40 2.24
N PHE A 63 2.30 13.30 3.01
CA PHE A 63 3.13 13.23 4.22
C PHE A 63 4.63 13.27 3.89
N PRO A 64 5.46 13.83 4.78
CA PRO A 64 6.92 13.79 4.68
C PRO A 64 7.44 12.39 4.31
N THR A 65 8.44 12.35 3.44
CA THR A 65 8.99 11.12 2.89
C THR A 65 10.50 11.20 2.88
N SER A 66 11.16 10.13 3.31
CA SER A 66 12.59 9.89 3.12
C SER A 66 12.80 8.56 2.39
N TYR A 67 13.97 8.41 1.78
CA TYR A 67 14.34 7.27 0.95
C TYR A 67 15.60 6.62 1.49
N CYS A 68 15.58 5.29 1.60
CA CYS A 68 16.75 4.47 1.83
C CYS A 68 16.87 3.46 0.67
N PRO A 69 17.90 3.58 -0.20
CA PRO A 69 18.01 2.75 -1.39
C PRO A 69 18.04 1.24 -1.08
N ILE A 70 17.28 0.49 -1.87
CA ILE A 70 17.34 -0.96 -1.99
C ILE A 70 18.23 -1.24 -3.19
N SER A 71 19.33 -1.94 -2.98
CA SER A 71 20.20 -2.42 -4.06
C SER A 71 19.61 -3.65 -4.74
N TYR A 72 20.09 -3.98 -5.93
CA TYR A 72 19.72 -5.21 -6.61
C TYR A 72 20.03 -6.45 -5.74
N GLU A 73 21.17 -6.45 -5.05
CA GLU A 73 21.56 -7.52 -4.12
C GLU A 73 20.55 -7.65 -2.95
N ASP A 74 20.14 -6.54 -2.34
CA ASP A 74 19.10 -6.56 -1.30
C ASP A 74 17.82 -7.22 -1.81
N ALA A 75 17.36 -6.83 -3.01
CA ALA A 75 16.16 -7.39 -3.63
C ALA A 75 16.29 -8.90 -3.85
N THR A 76 17.44 -9.38 -4.35
CA THR A 76 17.68 -10.82 -4.53
C THR A 76 17.66 -11.60 -3.21
N TYR A 77 18.20 -11.03 -2.13
CA TYR A 77 18.13 -11.69 -0.82
C TYR A 77 16.73 -11.66 -0.22
N PHE A 78 15.93 -10.60 -0.42
CA PHE A 78 14.51 -10.63 -0.05
C PHE A 78 13.75 -11.74 -0.76
N LEU A 79 13.99 -11.94 -2.06
CA LEU A 79 13.39 -13.03 -2.83
C LEU A 79 13.81 -14.40 -2.27
N GLU A 80 15.11 -14.60 -2.04
CA GLU A 80 15.63 -15.85 -1.48
C GLU A 80 15.04 -16.15 -0.10
N ILE A 81 15.00 -15.17 0.81
CA ILE A 81 14.44 -15.33 2.14
C ILE A 81 12.96 -15.73 2.05
N TYR A 82 12.18 -15.05 1.21
CA TYR A 82 10.76 -15.36 1.05
C TYR A 82 10.55 -16.78 0.48
N ASP A 83 11.26 -17.13 -0.59
CA ASP A 83 11.14 -18.44 -1.24
C ASP A 83 11.54 -19.59 -0.31
N VAL A 84 12.61 -19.43 0.48
CA VAL A 84 13.12 -20.48 1.37
C VAL A 84 12.28 -20.63 2.63
N TYR A 85 11.80 -19.53 3.22
CA TYR A 85 11.22 -19.56 4.55
C TYR A 85 9.70 -19.35 4.61
N PHE A 86 9.10 -18.67 3.63
CA PHE A 86 7.72 -18.17 3.77
C PHE A 86 6.76 -18.64 2.67
N LYS A 87 7.20 -18.80 1.42
CA LYS A 87 6.32 -19.08 0.26
C LYS A 87 5.37 -20.26 0.40
N ASN A 88 5.81 -21.34 1.04
CA ASN A 88 5.03 -22.56 1.22
C ASN A 88 4.60 -22.79 2.67
N LEU A 89 4.78 -21.78 3.53
CA LEU A 89 4.51 -21.89 4.96
C LEU A 89 3.04 -21.57 5.23
N GLN A 90 2.37 -22.39 6.05
CA GLN A 90 1.01 -22.07 6.48
C GLN A 90 1.02 -20.84 7.40
N PRO A 91 0.00 -19.96 7.34
CA PRO A 91 -0.04 -18.70 8.08
C PRO A 91 0.28 -18.81 9.58
N GLU A 92 -0.17 -19.88 10.24
CA GLU A 92 0.03 -20.15 11.66
C GLU A 92 1.51 -20.36 12.06
N HIS A 93 2.36 -20.76 11.11
CA HIS A 93 3.78 -21.04 11.36
C HIS A 93 4.70 -19.87 10.99
N ILE A 94 4.19 -18.83 10.32
CA ILE A 94 5.00 -17.68 9.90
C ILE A 94 5.64 -16.98 11.10
N TRP A 95 4.92 -16.86 12.21
CA TRP A 95 5.45 -16.25 13.43
C TRP A 95 6.67 -16.99 14.01
N GLU A 96 6.60 -18.32 14.10
CA GLU A 96 7.70 -19.16 14.61
C GLU A 96 8.94 -19.02 13.72
N ARG A 97 8.73 -18.91 12.41
CA ARG A 97 9.79 -18.71 11.43
C ARG A 97 10.41 -17.32 11.55
N LEU A 98 9.59 -16.29 11.75
CA LEU A 98 10.04 -14.90 11.93
C LEU A 98 10.99 -14.72 13.12
N LEU A 99 10.87 -15.53 14.18
CA LEU A 99 11.78 -15.43 15.33
C LEU A 99 13.23 -15.82 14.98
N ASN A 100 13.44 -16.65 13.97
CA ASN A 100 14.73 -17.29 13.71
C ASN A 100 15.25 -17.11 12.27
N TRP A 101 14.52 -16.38 11.40
CA TRP A 101 14.90 -16.27 9.98
C TRP A 101 16.30 -15.69 9.80
N ARG A 102 16.70 -14.69 10.59
CA ARG A 102 18.03 -14.06 10.52
C ARG A 102 19.13 -15.08 10.76
N GLN A 103 19.07 -15.76 11.91
CA GLN A 103 20.05 -16.78 12.27
C GLN A 103 20.12 -17.86 11.19
N ASN A 104 18.97 -18.39 10.76
CA ASN A 104 18.90 -19.45 9.76
C ASN A 104 19.43 -19.01 8.38
N PHE A 105 19.22 -17.75 8.00
CA PHE A 105 19.65 -17.21 6.71
C PHE A 105 21.15 -16.94 6.68
N THR A 106 21.70 -16.46 7.79
CA THR A 106 23.14 -16.19 7.92
C THR A 106 23.96 -17.42 8.29
N ASP A 107 23.32 -18.50 8.77
CA ASP A 107 24.01 -19.72 9.16
C ASP A 107 24.74 -20.29 7.94
N LYS A 108 26.08 -20.36 8.03
CA LYS A 108 27.03 -20.88 7.02
C LYS A 108 27.39 -19.96 5.85
N SER A 109 27.02 -18.68 5.85
CA SER A 109 27.48 -17.73 4.81
C SER A 109 27.89 -16.38 5.37
N SER A 110 29.20 -16.09 5.33
CA SER A 110 29.75 -14.78 5.73
C SER A 110 29.15 -13.64 4.91
N ASN A 111 28.96 -13.84 3.60
CA ASN A 111 28.42 -12.81 2.71
C ASN A 111 26.98 -12.40 3.11
N LYS A 112 26.15 -13.36 3.51
CA LYS A 112 24.77 -13.07 3.96
C LYS A 112 24.75 -12.33 5.30
N LEU A 113 25.69 -12.66 6.20
CA LEU A 113 25.85 -11.94 7.46
C LEU A 113 26.32 -10.50 7.23
N ASP A 114 27.32 -10.31 6.36
CA ASP A 114 27.83 -8.99 5.99
C ASP A 114 26.74 -8.14 5.32
N TRP A 115 25.96 -8.75 4.41
CA TRP A 115 24.78 -8.11 3.82
C TRP A 115 23.77 -7.68 4.89
N LEU A 116 23.38 -8.60 5.79
CA LEU A 116 22.38 -8.32 6.82
C LEU A 116 22.84 -7.17 7.74
N ASN A 117 24.11 -7.16 8.12
CA ASN A 117 24.70 -6.07 8.90
C ASN A 117 24.71 -4.76 8.11
N GLY A 118 25.06 -4.80 6.82
CA GLY A 118 25.10 -3.64 5.94
C GLY A 118 23.73 -3.00 5.71
N ILE A 119 22.71 -3.79 5.41
CA ILE A 119 21.33 -3.29 5.24
C ILE A 119 20.77 -2.78 6.57
N CYS A 120 21.06 -3.46 7.69
CA CYS A 120 20.67 -2.99 9.02
C CYS A 120 21.26 -1.61 9.32
N LEU A 121 22.57 -1.43 9.13
CA LEU A 121 23.25 -0.15 9.38
C LEU A 121 22.71 0.96 8.48
N ARG A 122 22.52 0.68 7.18
CA ARG A 122 22.00 1.66 6.20
C ARG A 122 20.58 2.11 6.56
N LEU A 123 19.70 1.17 6.91
CA LEU A 123 18.35 1.46 7.37
C LEU A 123 18.33 2.18 8.71
N ASP A 124 19.17 1.77 9.67
CA ASP A 124 19.19 2.36 11.00
C ASP A 124 19.59 3.84 10.94
N ASN A 125 20.61 4.17 10.13
CA ASN A 125 20.97 5.56 9.85
C ASN A 125 19.79 6.36 9.29
N SER A 126 19.12 5.82 8.27
CA SER A 126 17.98 6.49 7.62
C SER A 126 16.77 6.65 8.55
N VAL A 127 16.49 5.62 9.38
CA VAL A 127 15.42 5.64 10.39
C VAL A 127 15.74 6.65 11.47
N ASN A 128 16.96 6.66 12.00
CA ASN A 128 17.37 7.56 13.08
C ASN A 128 17.38 9.02 12.62
N GLU A 129 17.88 9.29 11.42
CA GLU A 129 17.82 10.64 10.81
C GLU A 129 16.37 11.09 10.65
N PHE A 130 15.51 10.26 10.05
CA PHE A 130 14.12 10.62 9.80
C PHE A 130 13.27 10.73 11.08
N LYS A 131 13.54 9.91 12.09
CA LYS A 131 12.82 9.92 13.37
C LYS A 131 13.09 11.12 14.26
N GLN A 132 14.17 11.87 14.04
CA GLN A 132 14.44 13.09 14.81
C GLN A 132 13.25 14.06 14.77
N SER A 133 12.48 14.04 13.68
CA SER A 133 11.26 14.85 13.53
C SER A 133 9.97 14.14 13.95
N PHE A 134 9.96 12.82 14.22
CA PHE A 134 8.73 12.04 14.40
C PHE A 134 8.82 10.98 15.51
N THR A 135 8.01 11.14 16.56
CA THR A 135 8.03 10.24 17.73
C THR A 135 7.01 9.11 17.67
N ASN A 136 5.96 9.22 16.86
CA ASN A 136 4.86 8.25 16.81
C ASN A 136 5.15 7.01 15.94
N GLY A 137 6.42 6.68 15.70
CA GLY A 137 6.83 5.59 14.82
C GLY A 137 6.67 5.92 13.33
N LEU A 138 7.00 4.94 12.50
CA LEU A 138 7.07 5.10 11.05
C LEU A 138 6.10 4.16 10.34
N PHE A 139 5.76 4.53 9.11
CA PHE A 139 5.17 3.68 8.10
C PHE A 139 6.20 3.50 6.99
N VAL A 140 6.54 2.25 6.66
CA VAL A 140 7.57 1.95 5.67
C VAL A 140 6.99 1.08 4.56
N LYS A 141 7.32 1.43 3.31
CA LYS A 141 6.87 0.73 2.10
C LYS A 141 8.01 0.64 1.06
N THR A 142 7.85 -0.14 0.00
CA THR A 142 8.71 -0.08 -1.19
C THR A 142 8.35 1.16 -2.03
N SER A 143 9.01 1.36 -3.17
CA SER A 143 8.66 2.45 -4.09
C SER A 143 7.20 2.38 -4.56
N SER A 144 6.62 1.18 -4.65
CA SER A 144 5.27 0.95 -5.16
C SER A 144 4.24 0.60 -4.06
N ARG A 145 4.48 -0.43 -3.23
CA ARG A 145 3.46 -0.98 -2.29
C ARG A 145 3.97 -1.09 -0.85
N SER A 146 3.03 -1.10 0.08
CA SER A 146 3.30 -1.41 1.49
C SER A 146 3.01 -2.88 1.79
N ALA A 147 3.66 -3.41 2.83
CA ALA A 147 3.51 -4.76 3.35
C ALA A 147 2.18 -4.99 4.12
N LYS A 148 1.03 -4.66 3.50
CA LYS A 148 -0.32 -4.70 4.15
C LYS A 148 -0.74 -6.08 4.67
N ASP A 149 -0.13 -7.12 4.11
CA ASP A 149 -0.33 -8.53 4.45
C ASP A 149 0.52 -8.98 5.65
N ALA A 150 1.69 -8.38 5.89
CA ALA A 150 2.59 -8.81 6.97
C ALA A 150 2.03 -8.64 8.41
N PRO A 151 1.26 -7.59 8.76
CA PRO A 151 0.71 -7.42 10.10
C PRO A 151 -0.02 -8.62 10.68
N VAL A 152 -0.75 -9.37 9.85
CA VAL A 152 -1.60 -10.49 10.31
C VAL A 152 -0.78 -11.64 10.92
N TYR A 153 0.51 -11.71 10.60
CA TYR A 153 1.43 -12.73 11.11
C TYR A 153 2.12 -12.32 12.42
N GLN A 154 1.91 -11.08 12.88
CA GLN A 154 2.54 -10.58 14.09
C GLN A 154 1.70 -10.92 15.32
N LYS A 155 2.34 -11.41 16.39
CA LYS A 155 1.63 -11.73 17.65
C LYS A 155 0.77 -10.57 18.17
N LYS A 156 1.26 -9.33 18.03
CA LYS A 156 0.56 -8.12 18.47
C LYS A 156 -0.73 -7.82 17.70
N PHE A 157 -0.95 -8.42 16.54
CA PHE A 157 -2.17 -8.17 15.74
C PHE A 157 -3.43 -8.61 16.48
N MET A 158 -3.45 -9.84 17.00
CA MET A 158 -4.59 -10.35 17.75
C MET A 158 -4.83 -9.58 19.05
N ASP A 159 -3.76 -9.16 19.72
CA ASP A 159 -3.85 -8.34 20.92
C ASP A 159 -4.42 -6.95 20.58
N SER A 160 -3.97 -6.32 19.49
CA SER A 160 -4.51 -5.06 18.99
C SER A 160 -5.97 -5.20 18.59
N TYR A 161 -6.37 -6.30 17.93
CA TYR A 161 -7.76 -6.55 17.57
C TYR A 161 -8.66 -6.68 18.79
N LYS A 162 -8.23 -7.45 19.80
CA LYS A 162 -8.95 -7.59 21.08
C LYS A 162 -9.06 -6.26 21.81
N GLN A 163 -7.99 -5.45 21.78
CA GLN A 163 -7.99 -4.11 22.37
C GLN A 163 -9.01 -3.20 21.68
N GLU A 164 -9.07 -3.18 20.35
CA GLU A 164 -10.07 -2.41 19.60
C GLU A 164 -11.49 -2.90 19.87
N LEU A 165 -11.73 -4.21 19.90
CA LEU A 165 -13.03 -4.79 20.26
C LEU A 165 -13.49 -4.40 21.66
N SER A 166 -12.56 -4.33 22.63
CA SER A 166 -12.90 -3.99 24.02
C SER A 166 -13.46 -2.58 24.20
N LYS A 167 -13.35 -1.71 23.19
CA LYS A 167 -13.96 -0.37 23.17
C LYS A 167 -15.48 -0.40 22.95
N TYR A 168 -16.02 -1.54 22.52
CA TYR A 168 -17.44 -1.75 22.27
C TYR A 168 -18.07 -2.57 23.40
N SER A 169 -19.37 -2.38 23.63
CA SER A 169 -20.15 -3.24 24.54
C SER A 169 -20.19 -4.69 24.05
N VAL A 170 -20.53 -5.64 24.93
CA VAL A 170 -20.56 -7.08 24.60
C VAL A 170 -21.53 -7.38 23.45
N GLU A 171 -22.63 -6.63 23.37
CA GLU A 171 -23.62 -6.71 22.29
C GLU A 171 -23.06 -6.13 20.98
N GLU A 172 -22.37 -4.99 21.04
CA GLU A 172 -21.79 -4.34 19.87
C GLU A 172 -20.60 -5.11 19.28
N GLN A 173 -19.86 -5.85 20.09
CA GLN A 173 -18.77 -6.73 19.62
C GLN A 173 -19.28 -7.87 18.72
N LYS A 174 -20.58 -8.19 18.76
CA LYS A 174 -21.21 -9.20 17.90
C LYS A 174 -21.64 -8.63 16.55
N ILE A 175 -21.59 -7.31 16.36
CA ILE A 175 -21.95 -6.66 15.10
C ILE A 175 -20.76 -6.81 14.14
N GLU A 176 -20.99 -7.49 13.02
CA GLU A 176 -19.97 -7.78 11.99
C GLU A 176 -19.23 -6.52 11.53
N ASN A 177 -19.96 -5.42 11.29
CA ASN A 177 -19.34 -4.15 10.89
C ASN A 177 -18.31 -3.64 11.91
N ASN A 178 -18.58 -3.78 13.20
CA ASN A 178 -17.64 -3.36 14.26
C ASN A 178 -16.42 -4.28 14.30
N GLN A 179 -16.62 -5.59 14.11
CA GLN A 179 -15.52 -6.55 14.01
C GLN A 179 -14.60 -6.21 12.83
N ILE A 180 -15.16 -5.88 11.66
CA ILE A 180 -14.38 -5.46 10.48
C ILE A 180 -13.63 -4.16 10.76
N ILE A 181 -14.25 -3.15 11.38
CA ILE A 181 -13.57 -1.91 11.76
C ILE A 181 -12.39 -2.19 12.69
N CYS A 182 -12.58 -3.01 13.73
CA CYS A 182 -11.52 -3.39 14.66
C CYS A 182 -10.39 -4.15 13.97
N LEU A 183 -10.73 -5.06 13.04
CA LEU A 183 -9.77 -5.85 12.27
C LEU A 183 -8.90 -4.95 11.39
N LEU A 184 -9.52 -4.05 10.63
CA LEU A 184 -8.82 -3.10 9.76
C LEU A 184 -7.96 -2.12 10.57
N THR A 185 -8.47 -1.66 11.72
CA THR A 185 -7.73 -0.77 12.62
C THR A 185 -6.50 -1.48 13.19
N ALA A 186 -6.65 -2.72 13.65
CA ALA A 186 -5.53 -3.54 14.12
C ALA A 186 -4.50 -3.81 13.01
N ALA A 187 -4.96 -4.10 11.78
CA ALA A 187 -4.08 -4.30 10.63
C ALA A 187 -3.28 -3.03 10.30
N PHE A 188 -3.94 -1.87 10.30
CA PHE A 188 -3.31 -0.58 10.07
C PHE A 188 -2.29 -0.26 11.18
N ASN A 189 -2.65 -0.45 12.45
CA ASN A 189 -1.73 -0.27 13.58
C ASN A 189 -0.54 -1.22 13.51
N GLY A 190 -0.72 -2.42 12.96
CA GLY A 190 0.34 -3.38 12.75
C GLY A 190 1.38 -2.94 11.71
N LEU A 191 1.05 -1.97 10.84
CA LEU A 191 2.00 -1.35 9.89
C LEU A 191 2.91 -0.31 10.53
N LYS A 192 2.66 0.07 11.79
CA LYS A 192 3.56 0.91 12.56
C LYS A 192 4.82 0.14 12.91
N VAL A 193 5.96 0.68 12.49
CA VAL A 193 7.31 0.18 12.79
C VAL A 193 8.08 1.19 13.64
N ASN A 194 8.90 0.70 14.57
CA ASN A 194 9.68 1.54 15.48
C ASN A 194 11.18 1.38 15.32
N ASN A 195 11.66 0.36 14.61
CA ASN A 195 13.08 0.11 14.42
C ASN A 195 13.28 -0.69 13.13
N VAL A 196 14.55 -0.92 12.80
CA VAL A 196 14.94 -1.68 11.62
C VAL A 196 14.44 -3.13 11.68
N ASP A 197 14.36 -3.72 12.86
CA ASP A 197 13.87 -5.09 13.02
C ASP A 197 12.39 -5.22 12.65
N ASP A 198 11.57 -4.27 13.08
CA ASP A 198 10.16 -4.19 12.69
C ASP A 198 10.03 -4.09 11.15
N ILE A 199 10.87 -3.26 10.51
CA ILE A 199 10.86 -3.07 9.04
C ILE A 199 11.22 -4.37 8.33
N LEU A 200 12.39 -4.96 8.65
CA LEU A 200 12.87 -6.15 7.97
C LEU A 200 11.94 -7.34 8.20
N ASN A 201 11.43 -7.52 9.43
CA ASN A 201 10.47 -8.59 9.71
C ASN A 201 9.19 -8.44 8.89
N GLN A 202 8.67 -7.22 8.70
CA GLN A 202 7.51 -6.99 7.84
C GLN A 202 7.81 -7.27 6.37
N PHE A 203 8.98 -6.86 5.88
CA PHE A 203 9.33 -6.99 4.46
C PHE A 203 9.60 -8.43 4.06
N VAL A 204 10.33 -9.21 4.87
CA VAL A 204 10.71 -10.59 4.53
C VAL A 204 9.54 -11.57 4.51
N CYS A 205 8.44 -11.28 5.22
CA CYS A 205 7.25 -12.15 5.26
C CYS A 205 6.07 -11.63 4.43
N SER A 206 6.23 -10.51 3.72
CA SER A 206 5.19 -9.96 2.86
C SER A 206 5.27 -10.51 1.44
N GLU A 207 4.19 -11.16 1.00
CA GLU A 207 4.00 -11.57 -0.40
C GLU A 207 3.96 -10.35 -1.32
N ARG A 208 3.38 -9.24 -0.86
CA ARG A 208 3.31 -8.00 -1.65
C ARG A 208 4.71 -7.45 -1.94
N ILE A 209 5.59 -7.45 -0.94
CA ILE A 209 6.98 -7.02 -1.11
C ILE A 209 7.76 -8.02 -1.97
N TYR A 210 7.57 -9.33 -1.76
CA TYR A 210 8.14 -10.36 -2.62
C TYR A 210 7.81 -10.13 -4.11
N GLN A 211 6.54 -9.90 -4.42
CA GLN A 211 6.08 -9.61 -5.78
C GLN A 211 6.68 -8.30 -6.33
N ASP A 212 6.88 -7.26 -5.51
CA ASP A 212 7.56 -6.03 -5.93
C ASP A 212 9.01 -6.29 -6.31
N MET A 213 9.75 -7.00 -5.45
CA MET A 213 11.15 -7.34 -5.71
C MET A 213 11.28 -8.22 -6.96
N LEU A 214 10.34 -9.14 -7.18
CA LEU A 214 10.31 -10.00 -8.36
C LEU A 214 10.15 -9.17 -9.64
N LEU A 215 9.19 -8.25 -9.66
CA LEU A 215 8.95 -7.37 -10.81
C LEU A 215 10.12 -6.40 -11.04
N ALA A 216 10.67 -5.83 -9.97
CA ALA A 216 11.78 -4.88 -10.04
C ALA A 216 13.06 -5.53 -10.59
N THR A 217 13.41 -6.72 -10.07
CA THR A 217 14.59 -7.48 -10.54
C THR A 217 14.42 -7.95 -11.98
N GLU A 218 13.27 -8.49 -12.36
CA GLU A 218 12.98 -8.91 -13.74
C GLU A 218 13.02 -7.74 -14.73
N ALA A 219 12.48 -6.58 -14.34
CA ALA A 219 12.55 -5.36 -15.14
C ALA A 219 13.98 -4.80 -15.24
N TYR A 220 14.80 -4.94 -14.19
CA TYR A 220 16.19 -4.55 -14.20
C TYR A 220 17.03 -5.46 -15.11
N ASP A 221 16.94 -6.77 -14.95
CA ASP A 221 17.75 -7.74 -15.69
C ASP A 221 17.54 -7.64 -17.21
N ARG A 222 16.29 -7.47 -17.65
CA ARG A 222 15.99 -7.25 -19.07
C ARG A 222 16.62 -5.97 -19.60
N ARG A 223 16.50 -4.87 -18.87
CA ARG A 223 16.99 -3.55 -19.33
C ARG A 223 18.51 -3.40 -19.20
N LYS A 224 19.13 -4.03 -18.21
CA LYS A 224 20.59 -4.01 -17.98
C LYS A 224 21.37 -4.62 -19.15
N SER A 225 20.76 -5.56 -19.87
CA SER A 225 21.32 -6.13 -21.10
C SER A 225 21.44 -5.12 -22.25
N VAL A 226 20.64 -4.06 -22.23
CA VAL A 226 20.60 -3.00 -23.25
C VAL A 226 21.33 -1.75 -22.79
N ASP A 227 21.17 -1.38 -21.51
CA ASP A 227 21.82 -0.23 -20.89
C ASP A 227 22.70 -0.68 -19.71
N VAL A 228 24.00 -0.76 -19.97
CA VAL A 228 25.01 -1.16 -18.98
C VAL A 228 25.11 -0.18 -17.81
N ASN A 229 24.65 1.06 -17.97
CA ASN A 229 24.67 2.08 -16.93
C ASN A 229 23.35 2.18 -16.16
N LEU A 230 22.37 1.31 -16.46
CA LEU A 230 21.09 1.30 -15.76
C LEU A 230 21.31 1.01 -14.27
N GLU A 231 20.74 1.86 -13.43
CA GLU A 231 20.71 1.68 -11.97
C GLU A 231 19.43 0.95 -11.54
N PHE A 232 19.55 0.11 -10.52
CA PHE A 232 18.40 -0.48 -9.85
C PHE A 232 17.71 0.59 -9.00
N ARG A 233 16.40 0.78 -9.18
CA ARG A 233 15.63 1.89 -8.59
C ARG A 233 14.48 1.37 -7.75
N GLU A 234 14.80 0.96 -6.53
CA GLU A 234 13.83 0.68 -5.47
C GLU A 234 14.32 1.30 -4.16
N ASN A 235 13.39 1.66 -3.29
CA ASN A 235 13.70 2.27 -2.02
C ASN A 235 12.84 1.69 -0.90
N PHE A 236 13.39 1.63 0.31
CA PHE A 236 12.59 1.76 1.51
C PHE A 236 12.14 3.20 1.62
N VAL A 237 10.84 3.40 1.58
CA VAL A 237 10.20 4.71 1.66
C VAL A 237 9.72 4.90 3.08
N LEU A 238 10.39 5.78 3.82
CA LEU A 238 10.08 6.08 5.22
C LEU A 238 9.10 7.26 5.28
N ARG A 239 8.01 7.07 6.02
CA ARG A 239 6.98 8.11 6.25
C ARG A 239 6.57 8.12 7.72
N PRO A 240 6.12 9.26 8.28
CA PRO A 240 5.59 9.26 9.63
C PRO A 240 4.36 8.36 9.71
N PHE A 241 4.24 7.59 10.79
CA PHE A 241 3.00 6.84 11.03
C PHE A 241 1.90 7.80 11.49
N ILE A 242 0.98 8.10 10.59
CA ILE A 242 -0.20 8.93 10.87
C ILE A 242 -1.40 8.01 11.08
N GLN A 243 -2.08 8.15 12.22
CA GLN A 243 -3.34 7.45 12.43
C GLN A 243 -4.38 8.02 11.47
N ILE A 244 -4.84 7.17 10.56
CA ILE A 244 -5.94 7.47 9.65
C ILE A 244 -7.07 6.51 10.02
N ASP A 245 -8.27 7.06 10.19
CA ASP A 245 -9.43 6.22 10.43
C ASP A 245 -9.74 5.42 9.17
N VAL A 246 -9.99 4.12 9.34
CA VAL A 246 -10.08 3.14 8.22
C VAL A 246 -11.20 3.43 7.20
N ASP A 247 -12.16 4.27 7.57
CA ASP A 247 -13.27 4.71 6.74
C ASP A 247 -13.07 6.11 6.13
N MET A 248 -11.97 6.81 6.47
CA MET A 248 -11.59 8.12 5.94
C MET A 248 -10.47 8.04 4.89
N GLU A 249 -10.22 6.84 4.37
CA GLU A 249 -9.42 6.60 3.16
C GLU A 249 -10.35 6.46 1.94
N TYR A 250 -9.99 7.12 0.85
CA TYR A 250 -10.75 7.16 -0.40
C TYR A 250 -9.85 6.84 -1.59
N ARG A 251 -10.43 6.22 -2.61
CA ARG A 251 -9.77 5.94 -3.88
C ARG A 251 -10.40 6.75 -5.00
N GLY A 252 -9.61 7.64 -5.58
CA GLY A 252 -9.97 8.45 -6.73
C GLY A 252 -9.48 7.84 -8.04
N PHE A 253 -10.33 7.91 -9.06
CA PHE A 253 -10.03 7.44 -10.41
C PHE A 253 -9.91 8.65 -11.32
N VAL A 254 -8.71 8.92 -11.82
CA VAL A 254 -8.42 10.07 -12.67
C VAL A 254 -8.30 9.64 -14.13
N TYR A 255 -9.03 10.34 -14.99
CA TYR A 255 -8.96 10.17 -16.44
C TYR A 255 -8.84 11.55 -17.10
N ASP A 256 -7.78 11.76 -17.87
CA ASP A 256 -7.46 13.04 -18.52
C ASP A 256 -7.44 14.20 -17.51
N TYR A 257 -6.71 14.01 -16.41
CA TYR A 257 -6.63 14.93 -15.27
C TYR A 257 -7.99 15.32 -14.65
N LYS A 258 -9.05 14.57 -14.92
CA LYS A 258 -10.35 14.73 -14.27
C LYS A 258 -10.57 13.61 -13.27
N LEU A 259 -10.81 13.97 -12.01
CA LEU A 259 -11.31 13.04 -11.01
C LEU A 259 -12.72 12.59 -11.43
N THR A 260 -12.79 11.38 -11.96
CA THR A 260 -13.99 10.84 -12.64
C THR A 260 -14.87 10.04 -11.68
N ALA A 261 -14.24 9.32 -10.75
CA ALA A 261 -14.94 8.59 -9.71
C ALA A 261 -14.17 8.65 -8.39
N LEU A 262 -14.89 8.47 -7.30
CA LEU A 262 -14.37 8.42 -5.95
C LEU A 262 -15.11 7.32 -5.18
N SER A 263 -14.38 6.42 -4.54
CA SER A 263 -14.94 5.39 -3.67
C SER A 263 -14.33 5.46 -2.28
N GLN A 264 -15.01 4.89 -1.29
CA GLN A 264 -14.35 4.51 -0.04
C GLN A 264 -13.28 3.46 -0.36
N TYR A 265 -12.11 3.55 0.27
CA TYR A 265 -11.02 2.60 0.03
C TYR A 265 -11.39 1.20 0.54
N ASN A 266 -11.82 1.10 1.78
CA ASN A 266 -12.24 -0.16 2.41
C ASN A 266 -13.74 -0.38 2.21
N TYR A 267 -14.11 -1.14 1.16
CA TYR A 267 -15.51 -1.41 0.83
C TYR A 267 -16.20 -2.44 1.73
N LEU A 268 -15.44 -3.12 2.60
CA LEU A 268 -15.95 -4.16 3.51
C LEU A 268 -16.68 -3.61 4.73
N LEU A 269 -16.61 -2.30 4.98
CA LEU A 269 -17.23 -1.67 6.14
C LEU A 269 -18.29 -0.65 5.70
N TYR A 270 -19.34 -0.54 6.49
CA TYR A 270 -20.29 0.56 6.45
C TYR A 270 -19.91 1.62 7.48
N SER A 271 -19.68 2.85 7.02
CA SER A 271 -19.45 4.00 7.89
C SER A 271 -20.67 4.90 7.92
N LYS A 272 -21.34 4.93 9.08
CA LYS A 272 -22.48 5.81 9.32
C LYS A 272 -22.10 7.28 9.13
N ARG A 273 -20.95 7.71 9.68
CA ARG A 273 -20.48 9.09 9.54
C ARG A 273 -20.16 9.47 8.09
N LEU A 274 -19.61 8.53 7.30
CA LEU A 274 -19.37 8.76 5.88
C LEU A 274 -20.71 8.93 5.16
N ASN A 275 -21.67 8.04 5.39
CA ASN A 275 -22.99 8.12 4.76
C ASN A 275 -23.70 9.45 5.07
N GLU A 276 -23.64 9.89 6.33
CA GLU A 276 -24.23 11.17 6.78
C GLU A 276 -23.51 12.40 6.22
N ASN A 277 -22.22 12.29 5.89
CA ASN A 277 -21.39 13.42 5.42
C ASN A 277 -20.94 13.28 3.95
N LYS A 278 -21.53 12.36 3.19
CA LYS A 278 -21.07 11.97 1.84
C LYS A 278 -20.83 13.17 0.94
N GLU A 279 -21.84 14.03 0.76
CA GLU A 279 -21.78 15.18 -0.15
C GLU A 279 -20.70 16.18 0.26
N LYS A 280 -20.53 16.39 1.57
CA LYS A 280 -19.52 17.30 2.13
C LYS A 280 -18.11 16.77 1.85
N ILE A 281 -17.88 15.48 2.10
CA ILE A 281 -16.61 14.80 1.87
C ILE A 281 -16.26 14.80 0.37
N GLU A 282 -17.23 14.44 -0.48
CA GLU A 282 -17.07 14.42 -1.93
C GLU A 282 -16.67 15.81 -2.45
N LYS A 283 -17.42 16.85 -2.06
CA LYS A 283 -17.11 18.23 -2.44
C LYS A 283 -15.74 18.66 -1.94
N PHE A 284 -15.36 18.29 -0.72
CA PHE A 284 -14.06 18.64 -0.15
C PHE A 284 -12.91 18.02 -0.93
N ILE A 285 -12.96 16.71 -1.20
CA ILE A 285 -11.92 15.99 -1.95
C ILE A 285 -11.83 16.51 -3.38
N LEU A 286 -12.98 16.74 -4.04
CA LEU A 286 -13.01 17.28 -5.40
C LEU A 286 -12.38 18.67 -5.47
N GLN A 287 -12.73 19.57 -4.53
CA GLN A 287 -12.15 20.91 -4.48
C GLN A 287 -10.65 20.87 -4.18
N TYR A 288 -10.21 20.04 -3.23
CA TYR A 288 -8.79 19.83 -2.96
C TYR A 288 -8.04 19.35 -4.21
N TYR A 289 -8.58 18.34 -4.91
CA TYR A 289 -7.98 17.83 -6.14
C TYR A 289 -7.86 18.92 -7.20
N ILE A 290 -8.94 19.63 -7.52
CA ILE A 290 -8.97 20.66 -8.57
C ILE A 290 -8.02 21.81 -8.26
N THR A 291 -7.95 22.25 -7.01
CA THR A 291 -7.23 23.48 -6.64
C THR A 291 -5.78 23.25 -6.23
N ARG A 292 -5.43 22.05 -5.75
CA ARG A 292 -4.11 21.76 -5.16
C ARG A 292 -3.32 20.70 -5.91
N VAL A 293 -3.96 19.60 -6.29
CA VAL A 293 -3.29 18.42 -6.86
C VAL A 293 -3.20 18.51 -8.38
N LYS A 294 -4.33 18.69 -9.05
CA LYS A 294 -4.44 18.73 -10.51
C LYS A 294 -3.47 19.71 -11.17
N PRO A 295 -3.37 20.99 -10.74
CA PRO A 295 -2.51 21.96 -11.41
C PRO A 295 -1.03 21.58 -11.34
N LYS A 296 -0.59 20.94 -10.25
CA LYS A 296 0.79 20.46 -10.07
C LYS A 296 1.10 19.30 -11.00
N LEU A 297 0.18 18.33 -11.11
CA LEU A 297 0.35 17.20 -12.01
C LEU A 297 0.34 17.62 -13.48
N GLU A 298 -0.56 18.53 -13.88
CA GLU A 298 -0.64 19.04 -15.25
C GLU A 298 0.60 19.87 -15.63
N SER A 299 1.03 20.80 -14.78
CA SER A 299 2.20 21.65 -15.05
C SER A 299 3.52 20.89 -15.13
N ASN A 300 3.61 19.73 -14.46
CA ASN A 300 4.76 18.83 -14.54
C ASN A 300 4.59 17.72 -15.60
N ASN A 301 3.53 17.77 -16.43
CA ASN A 301 3.22 16.78 -17.46
C ASN A 301 3.24 15.32 -16.92
N TYR A 302 2.75 15.13 -15.70
CA TYR A 302 2.62 13.81 -15.09
C TYR A 302 1.55 12.98 -15.83
N LEU A 303 1.44 11.69 -15.50
CA LEU A 303 0.44 10.78 -16.09
C LEU A 303 -0.98 11.39 -16.13
N LYS A 304 -1.66 11.26 -17.26
CA LYS A 304 -3.05 11.74 -17.46
C LYS A 304 -4.10 10.84 -16.84
N HIS A 305 -3.77 9.55 -16.68
CA HIS A 305 -4.66 8.52 -16.17
C HIS A 305 -3.96 7.79 -15.04
N PHE A 306 -4.56 7.79 -13.85
CA PHE A 306 -3.99 7.17 -12.67
C PHE A 306 -5.06 6.96 -11.59
N ILE A 307 -4.72 6.14 -10.61
CA ILE A 307 -5.48 5.99 -9.37
C ILE A 307 -4.74 6.77 -8.29
N ILE A 308 -5.47 7.52 -7.49
CA ILE A 308 -4.93 8.31 -6.38
C ILE A 308 -5.71 7.97 -5.12
N ASP A 309 -5.00 7.68 -4.04
CA ASP A 309 -5.61 7.44 -2.73
C ASP A 309 -5.55 8.76 -1.92
N PHE A 310 -6.69 9.15 -1.34
CA PHE A 310 -6.82 10.31 -0.46
C PHE A 310 -7.06 9.83 0.97
N ALA A 311 -6.48 10.52 1.95
CA ALA A 311 -6.78 10.32 3.36
C ALA A 311 -7.28 11.63 3.97
N LEU A 312 -8.41 11.60 4.67
CA LEU A 312 -8.87 12.72 5.47
C LEU A 312 -8.35 12.55 6.91
N CYS A 313 -7.46 13.43 7.31
CA CYS A 313 -6.83 13.40 8.62
C CYS A 313 -7.27 14.61 9.47
N GLU A 314 -7.36 14.43 10.78
CA GLU A 314 -7.49 15.57 11.68
C GLU A 314 -6.21 16.41 11.67
N LYS A 315 -6.34 17.74 11.63
CA LYS A 315 -5.21 18.68 11.59
C LYS A 315 -4.22 18.46 12.75
N LYS A 316 -4.74 18.14 13.95
CA LYS A 316 -3.95 17.83 15.15
C LYS A 316 -2.99 16.64 15.00
N ASN A 317 -3.29 15.69 14.11
CA ASN A 317 -2.45 14.51 13.89
C ASN A 317 -1.23 14.82 13.02
N ILE A 318 -1.26 15.93 12.29
CA ILE A 318 -0.15 16.42 11.48
C ILE A 318 0.74 17.32 12.34
N ASP A 319 0.15 18.30 13.02
CA ASP A 319 0.90 19.30 13.79
C ASP A 319 1.61 18.70 15.03
N LYS A 320 1.02 17.74 15.77
CA LYS A 320 1.72 17.06 16.89
C LYS A 320 2.97 16.30 16.48
N ASN A 321 3.04 15.89 15.22
CA ASN A 321 4.18 15.18 14.66
C ASN A 321 5.21 16.14 14.05
N ILE A 322 4.90 17.43 13.88
CA ILE A 322 5.80 18.45 13.32
C ILE A 322 6.29 19.40 14.44
N GLU A 323 5.43 19.79 15.38
CA GLU A 323 5.74 20.71 16.50
C GLU A 323 6.71 20.13 17.55
N ASN A 324 7.05 18.84 17.50
CA ASN A 324 8.07 18.22 18.34
C ASN A 324 9.47 18.19 17.67
N GLY A 325 9.62 18.83 16.50
CA GLY A 325 10.84 18.87 15.71
C GLY A 325 11.27 20.28 15.27
N GLU A 326 11.00 21.31 16.08
CA GLU A 326 11.70 22.60 16.02
C GLU A 326 12.83 22.68 17.05
#